data_AF-A0A3N5KFU8-F1
#
_entry.id   AF-A0A3N5KFU8-F1
#
_cell.length_a   1.000
_cell.length_b   1.000
_cell.length_c   1.000
_cell.angle_alpha   90.00
_cell.angle_beta   90.00
_cell.angle_gamma   90.00
#
_symmetry.space_group_name_H-M   'P 1'
#
loop_
_entity.id
_entity.type
_entity.pdbx_description
1 polymer ?
#
loop_
_entity_poly.entity_id
_entity_poly.type
_entity_poly.pdbx_seq_one_letter_code
_entity_poly.pdbx_strand_id
1 'polypeptide(L)'
;MTTSPPAGGNGRPIEVGISSCLLGNEVRFDGGHKRDRYLTDTLGQFFQWVSVCPEVEMGLGTPRETLRLVGDPSAPRLVFGKTRGDQTD
;
A
#
# COMPACT_ATOMS: atom_id res chain seq x y z
N MET A 1 -9.83 -5.31 27.69
CA MET A 1 -10.75 -4.24 27.26
C MET A 1 -10.73 -4.17 25.75
N THR A 2 -11.44 -5.10 25.11
CA THR A 2 -11.60 -5.17 23.65
C THR A 2 -12.86 -4.37 23.31
N THR A 3 -12.70 -3.12 22.92
CA THR A 3 -13.79 -2.37 22.30
C THR A 3 -13.94 -2.88 20.88
N SER A 4 -14.90 -3.79 20.68
CA SER A 4 -15.43 -4.09 19.36
C SER A 4 -15.90 -2.79 18.69
N PRO A 5 -15.78 -2.66 17.36
CA PRO A 5 -16.36 -1.54 16.61
C PRO A 5 -17.83 -1.35 16.97
N PRO A 6 -18.37 -0.11 17.02
CA PRO A 6 -19.81 0.08 17.09
C PRO A 6 -20.42 -0.58 15.84
N ALA A 7 -21.24 -1.61 16.06
CA ALA A 7 -22.05 -2.22 15.01
C ALA A 7 -23.11 -1.21 14.56
N GLY A 8 -22.71 -0.31 13.65
CA GLY A 8 -23.58 0.63 12.97
C GLY A 8 -24.47 -0.12 11.98
N GLY A 9 -25.67 -0.47 12.45
CA GLY A 9 -26.89 -0.86 11.72
C GLY A 9 -26.78 -1.43 10.31
N ASN A 10 -27.12 -2.72 10.15
CA ASN A 10 -27.55 -3.40 8.90
C ASN A 10 -26.78 -3.10 7.59
N GLY A 11 -25.60 -2.48 7.66
CA GLY A 11 -24.83 -2.00 6.53
C GLY A 11 -23.50 -2.73 6.45
N ARG A 12 -23.13 -3.14 5.24
CA ARG A 12 -21.81 -3.73 4.94
C ARG A 12 -20.68 -2.85 5.50
N PRO A 13 -19.54 -3.45 5.91
CA PRO A 13 -18.39 -2.68 6.36
C PRO A 13 -17.91 -1.68 5.30
N ILE A 14 -17.39 -0.52 5.73
CA ILE A 14 -16.78 0.44 4.81
C ILE A 14 -15.38 -0.05 4.45
N GLU A 15 -15.21 -0.41 3.18
CA GLU A 15 -13.93 -0.86 2.64
C GLU A 15 -13.10 0.33 2.16
N VAL A 16 -11.82 0.35 2.54
CA VAL A 16 -10.89 1.41 2.17
C VAL A 16 -9.58 0.78 1.69
N GLY A 17 -9.16 1.17 0.49
CA GLY A 17 -7.85 0.79 -0.07
C GLY A 17 -6.71 1.40 0.73
N ILE A 18 -5.69 0.61 1.07
CA ILE A 18 -4.52 1.06 1.83
C ILE A 18 -3.25 0.41 1.28
N SER A 19 -2.16 1.17 1.27
CA SER A 19 -0.84 0.61 0.95
C SER A 19 -0.48 -0.50 1.94
N SER A 20 -0.26 -1.71 1.43
CA SER A 20 0.02 -2.93 2.20
C SER A 20 1.16 -2.76 3.22
N CYS A 21 2.19 -1.99 2.88
CA CYS A 21 3.31 -1.72 3.79
C CYS A 21 2.91 -0.94 5.07
N LEU A 22 1.82 -0.16 5.03
CA LEU A 22 1.28 0.58 6.19
C LEU A 22 0.59 -0.35 7.19
N LEU A 23 0.14 -1.52 6.75
CA LEU A 23 -0.40 -2.57 7.61
C LEU A 23 0.68 -3.43 8.26
N GLY A 24 1.94 -3.27 7.85
CA GLY A 24 3.08 -4.04 8.36
C GLY A 24 3.54 -5.18 7.46
N ASN A 25 3.00 -5.32 6.26
CA ASN A 25 3.47 -6.31 5.30
C ASN A 25 4.85 -5.89 4.74
N GLU A 26 5.78 -6.85 4.68
CA GLU A 26 7.15 -6.67 4.22
C GLU A 26 7.25 -6.62 2.68
N VAL A 27 6.64 -5.59 2.08
CA VAL A 27 6.51 -5.43 0.61
C VAL A 27 7.25 -4.21 0.06
N ARG A 28 7.98 -3.47 0.91
CA ARG A 28 8.75 -2.30 0.47
C ARG A 28 9.96 -2.73 -0.35
N PHE A 29 10.49 -1.80 -1.14
CA PHE A 29 11.66 -2.05 -1.99
C PHE A 29 12.88 -2.57 -1.20
N ASP A 30 13.01 -2.18 0.07
CA ASP A 30 14.11 -2.57 0.96
C ASP A 30 13.84 -3.89 1.71
N GLY A 31 12.73 -4.57 1.44
CA GLY A 31 12.33 -5.78 2.17
C GLY A 31 11.62 -5.51 3.49
N GLY A 32 11.45 -4.25 3.88
CA GLY A 32 10.79 -3.89 5.13
C GLY A 32 9.31 -3.55 4.96
N HIS A 33 8.77 -2.93 6.00
CA HIS A 33 7.42 -2.38 6.05
C HIS A 33 7.44 -0.94 6.61
N LYS A 34 6.27 -0.29 6.67
CA LYS A 34 6.13 1.03 7.30
C LYS A 34 4.85 1.07 8.12
N ARG A 35 4.73 0.14 9.08
CA ARG A 35 3.49 -0.05 9.84
C ARG A 35 3.12 1.25 10.54
N ASP A 36 1.92 1.74 10.25
CA ASP A 36 1.36 2.93 10.89
C ASP A 36 0.34 2.52 11.95
N ARG A 37 0.68 2.73 13.22
CA ARG A 37 -0.17 2.34 14.35
C ARG A 37 -1.46 3.14 14.43
N TYR A 38 -1.49 4.37 13.93
CA TYR A 38 -2.73 5.13 13.90
C TYR A 38 -3.71 4.50 12.91
N LEU A 39 -3.22 4.08 11.75
CA LEU A 39 -4.04 3.35 10.77
C LEU A 39 -4.46 1.98 11.30
N THR A 40 -3.54 1.17 11.84
CA THR A 40 -3.87 -0.20 12.26
C THR A 40 -4.67 -0.25 13.56
N ASP A 41 -4.30 0.55 14.56
CA ASP A 41 -4.79 0.38 15.93
C ASP A 41 -5.93 1.36 16.25
N THR A 42 -6.02 2.51 15.57
CA THR A 42 -7.11 3.50 15.76
C THR A 42 -8.14 3.43 14.63
N LEU A 43 -7.75 3.74 13.39
CA LEU A 43 -8.71 3.78 12.28
C LEU A 43 -9.18 2.39 11.85
N GLY A 44 -8.36 1.35 12.05
CA GLY A 44 -8.71 -0.04 11.76
C GLY A 44 -9.86 -0.59 12.61
N GLN A 45 -10.25 0.12 13.67
CA GLN A 45 -11.46 -0.18 14.43
C GLN A 45 -12.74 0.23 13.68
N PHE A 46 -12.66 1.06 12.65
CA PHE A 46 -13.82 1.64 11.95
C PHE A 46 -13.94 1.17 10.50
N PHE A 47 -12.84 0.81 9.86
CA PHE A 47 -12.79 0.44 8.44
C PHE A 47 -12.31 -0.99 8.22
N GLN A 48 -12.69 -1.58 7.09
CA GLN A 48 -12.07 -2.79 6.56
C GLN A 48 -11.02 -2.41 5.53
N TRP A 49 -9.78 -2.85 5.76
CA TRP A 49 -8.66 -2.52 4.91
C TRP A 49 -8.57 -3.45 3.71
N VAL A 50 -8.62 -2.87 2.51
CA VAL A 50 -8.26 -3.55 1.26
C VAL A 50 -6.79 -3.26 0.98
N SER A 51 -5.94 -4.22 1.35
CA SER A 51 -4.49 -4.11 1.25
C SER A 51 -4.02 -4.21 -0.20
N VAL A 52 -3.30 -3.20 -0.69
CA VAL A 52 -2.77 -3.16 -2.07
C VAL A 52 -1.28 -2.83 -2.06
N CYS A 53 -0.50 -3.54 -2.86
CA CYS A 53 0.89 -3.19 -3.16
C CYS A 53 1.06 -3.17 -4.69
N PRO A 54 0.90 -2.01 -5.35
CA PRO A 54 0.86 -1.97 -6.81
C PRO A 54 2.11 -2.58 -7.45
N GLU A 55 3.28 -2.39 -6.84
CA GLU A 55 4.53 -2.93 -7.39
C GLU A 55 4.60 -4.46 -7.30
N VAL A 56 4.09 -5.07 -6.22
CA VAL A 56 4.09 -6.53 -6.09
C VAL A 56 3.02 -7.14 -7.00
N GLU A 57 1.86 -6.47 -7.12
CA GLU A 57 0.76 -6.90 -7.98
C GLU A 57 1.11 -6.81 -9.47
N MET A 58 1.92 -5.84 -9.89
CA MET A 58 2.49 -5.81 -11.25
C MET A 58 3.65 -6.81 -11.45
N GLY A 59 4.02 -7.59 -10.42
CA GLY A 59 5.00 -8.67 -10.52
C GLY A 59 6.43 -8.34 -10.05
N LEU A 60 6.67 -7.18 -9.45
CA LEU A 60 8.00 -6.86 -8.90
C LEU A 60 8.23 -7.60 -7.57
N GLY A 61 9.45 -8.10 -7.39
CA GLY A 61 9.87 -8.78 -6.17
C GLY A 61 9.99 -7.88 -4.95
N THR A 62 10.30 -8.50 -3.81
CA THR A 62 10.73 -7.84 -2.59
C THR A 62 11.96 -8.58 -2.04
N PRO A 63 13.13 -7.93 -1.89
CA PRO A 63 13.43 -6.53 -2.22
C PRO A 63 13.45 -6.26 -3.73
N ARG A 64 13.37 -4.96 -4.09
CA ARG A 64 13.46 -4.46 -5.47
C ARG A 64 14.15 -3.10 -5.50
N GLU A 65 14.48 -2.64 -6.69
CA GLU A 65 15.01 -1.29 -6.86
C GLU A 65 13.91 -0.23 -6.65
N THR A 66 14.31 0.97 -6.20
CA THR A 66 13.38 2.10 -6.07
C THR A 66 12.85 2.52 -7.44
N LEU A 67 11.56 2.80 -7.54
CA LEU A 67 10.92 3.35 -8.73
C LEU A 67 10.87 4.88 -8.70
N ARG A 68 10.81 5.51 -9.87
CA ARG A 68 10.62 6.95 -10.06
C ARG A 68 9.68 7.21 -11.23
N LEU A 69 8.73 8.12 -11.04
CA LEU A 69 7.98 8.71 -12.14
C LEU A 69 8.81 9.83 -12.75
N VAL A 70 8.97 9.83 -14.08
CA VAL A 70 9.77 10.81 -14.82
C VAL A 70 9.05 11.25 -16.11
N GLY A 71 9.37 12.45 -16.60
CA GLY A 71 8.80 12.99 -17.84
C GLY A 71 7.59 13.89 -17.59
N ASP A 72 6.63 13.86 -18.51
CA ASP A 72 5.41 14.68 -18.44
C ASP A 72 4.51 14.19 -17.29
N PRO A 73 4.08 15.06 -16.36
CA PRO A 73 3.17 14.68 -15.27
C PRO A 73 1.81 14.12 -15.74
N SER A 74 1.36 14.48 -16.94
CA SER A 74 0.11 13.97 -17.53
C SER A 74 0.25 12.56 -18.11
N ALA A 75 1.47 12.13 -18.44
CA ALA A 75 1.79 10.81 -18.98
C ALA A 75 3.22 10.39 -18.53
N PRO A 76 3.41 10.12 -17.23
CA PRO A 76 4.73 9.85 -16.71
C PRO A 76 5.20 8.44 -17.11
N ARG A 77 6.51 8.28 -17.23
CA ARG A 77 7.14 6.95 -17.32
C ARG A 77 7.56 6.48 -15.95
N LEU A 78 7.32 5.20 -15.66
CA LEU A 78 7.76 4.55 -14.44
C LEU A 78 9.12 3.88 -14.70
N VAL A 79 10.16 4.31 -14.00
CA VAL A 79 11.52 3.79 -14.23
C VAL A 79 12.21 3.36 -12.93
N PHE A 80 13.11 2.39 -13.03
CA PHE A 80 14.03 2.04 -11.95
C PHE A 80 15.07 3.15 -11.71
N GLY A 81 15.38 3.46 -10.45
CA GLY A 81 16.14 4.66 -10.07
C GLY A 81 17.64 4.65 -10.42
N LYS A 82 18.30 3.51 -10.25
CA LYS A 82 19.69 3.18 -10.59
C LYS A 82 19.82 2.70 -12.04
N THR A 83 19.09 1.66 -12.44
CA THR A 83 19.26 0.99 -13.75
C THR A 83 18.56 1.73 -14.88
N ARG A 84 17.58 2.57 -14.58
CA ARG A 84 16.75 3.30 -15.56
C ARG A 84 15.94 2.39 -16.49
N GLY A 85 15.75 1.12 -16.13
CA GLY A 85 14.82 0.22 -16.85
C GLY A 85 13.39 0.76 -16.78
N ASP A 86 12.69 0.74 -17.91
CA ASP A 86 11.30 1.23 -18.06
C ASP A 86 10.31 0.14 -17.63
N GLN A 87 9.33 0.52 -16.81
CA GLN A 87 8.31 -0.32 -16.19
C GLN A 87 6.91 0.29 -16.37
N THR A 88 6.72 1.08 -17.43
CA THR A 88 5.45 1.80 -17.67
C THR A 88 4.30 0.86 -18.06
N ASP A 89 4.60 -0.27 -18.69
CA ASP A 89 3.63 -1.26 -19.21
C ASP A 89 3.35 -2.42 -18.26
#